data_AF-A0A0L6U6C0-F1
#
_entry.id   AF-A0A0L6U6C0-F1
#
_cell.length_a   1.000
_cell.length_b   1.000
_cell.length_c   1.000
_cell.angle_alpha   90.00
_cell.angle_beta   90.00
_cell.angle_gamma   90.00
#
_symmetry.space_group_name_H-M   'P 1'
#
loop_
_entity.id
_entity.type
_entity.pdbx_description
1 polymer ?
#
loop_
_entity_poly.entity_id
_entity_poly.type
_entity_poly.pdbx_seq_one_letter_code
_entity_poly.pdbx_strand_id
1 'polypeptide(L)'
;MSTEQSIRYSIPNLSNTTFATWKTQVLAYCMEYNLDNFLLRDIAPPPSSDADKLEVFESRRGKAAGILVRCMGQSKAADNQAKVYQAFCNFKFSKDLPTFFDDLNAHLANMTSVGLQVGIPEKIHIHEHLLSKQIIQKLPESLSHFKDTVFKEASHS
;
A
#
# COMPACT_ATOMS: atom_id res chain seq x y z
N MET A 1 33.02 -1.68 10.08
CA MET A 1 32.05 -0.58 9.92
C MET A 1 30.69 -1.09 10.38
N SER A 2 30.13 -0.48 11.42
CA SER A 2 29.01 -1.02 12.19
C SER A 2 27.68 -0.95 11.44
N THR A 3 26.96 -2.06 11.46
CA THR A 3 25.60 -2.28 10.93
C THR A 3 24.54 -1.33 11.52
N GLU A 4 24.84 -0.63 12.62
CA GLU A 4 23.93 0.32 13.28
C GLU A 4 23.74 1.67 12.57
N GLN A 5 24.67 2.09 11.70
CA GLN A 5 24.50 3.36 10.97
C GLN A 5 23.45 3.27 9.84
N SER A 6 23.17 2.07 9.34
CA SER A 6 22.25 1.88 8.20
C SER A 6 20.77 2.05 8.56
N ILE A 7 20.42 2.02 9.85
CA ILE A 7 19.02 2.10 10.31
C ILE A 7 18.57 3.56 10.50
N ARG A 8 19.49 4.47 10.85
CA ARG A 8 19.16 5.89 11.15
C ARG A 8 18.68 6.72 9.94
N TYR A 9 18.74 6.18 8.72
CA TYR A 9 18.35 6.86 7.48
C TYR A 9 17.31 6.08 6.66
N SER A 10 16.67 5.07 7.25
CA SER A 10 15.66 4.28 6.55
C SER A 10 14.27 4.84 6.81
N ILE A 11 13.65 5.33 5.74
CA ILE A 11 12.25 5.73 5.77
C ILE A 11 11.41 4.50 6.14
N PRO A 12 10.37 4.64 6.98
CA PRO A 12 9.56 3.51 7.40
C PRO A 12 9.01 2.73 6.21
N ASN A 13 9.25 1.42 6.21
CA ASN A 13 8.64 0.52 5.24
C ASN A 13 7.12 0.48 5.47
N LEU A 14 6.35 0.64 4.39
CA LEU A 14 4.90 0.47 4.28
C LEU A 14 4.32 -0.82 4.89
N SER A 15 5.19 -1.78 5.21
CA SER A 15 4.92 -3.14 5.68
C SER A 15 3.82 -3.39 6.73
N ASN A 16 3.28 -2.40 7.45
CA ASN A 16 2.22 -2.56 8.47
C ASN A 16 1.41 -1.27 8.76
N THR A 17 1.26 -0.37 7.78
CA THR A 17 0.72 0.97 8.05
C THR A 17 -0.32 1.36 6.99
N THR A 18 -1.38 2.06 7.38
CA THR A 18 -2.39 2.53 6.40
C THR A 18 -1.78 3.59 5.48
N PHE A 19 -2.37 3.84 4.32
CA PHE A 19 -1.93 4.94 3.46
C PHE A 19 -1.87 6.28 4.20
N ALA A 20 -2.82 6.52 5.13
CA ALA A 20 -2.83 7.70 5.99
C ALA A 20 -1.59 7.74 6.90
N THR A 21 -1.28 6.65 7.59
CA THR A 21 -0.13 6.58 8.48
C THR A 21 1.20 6.60 7.72
N TRP A 22 1.26 6.00 6.53
CA TRP A 22 2.40 6.12 5.61
C TRP A 22 2.63 7.56 5.18
N LYS A 23 1.58 8.26 4.74
CA LYS A 23 1.65 9.67 4.34
C LYS A 23 2.18 10.52 5.50
N THR A 24 1.71 10.27 6.72
CA THR A 24 2.21 10.93 7.93
C THR A 24 3.68 10.62 8.20
N GLN A 25 4.14 9.38 8.01
CA GLN A 25 5.53 8.99 8.20
C GLN A 25 6.47 9.61 7.17
N VAL A 26 6.08 9.62 5.89
CA VAL A 26 6.83 10.29 4.82
C VAL A 26 6.89 11.79 5.08
N LEU A 27 5.78 12.39 5.51
CA LEU A 27 5.74 13.81 5.87
C LEU A 27 6.66 14.12 7.06
N ALA A 28 6.57 13.35 8.15
CA ALA A 28 7.43 13.51 9.32
C ALA A 28 8.92 13.39 8.95
N TYR A 29 9.28 12.41 8.13
CA TYR A 29 10.64 12.26 7.64
C TYR A 29 11.08 13.47 6.80
N CYS A 30 10.23 13.98 5.91
CA CYS A 30 10.56 15.21 5.17
C CYS A 30 10.70 16.43 6.09
N MET A 31 9.92 16.54 7.18
CA MET A 31 10.07 17.61 8.18
C MET A 31 11.43 17.55 8.88
N GLU A 32 11.95 16.36 9.21
CA GLU A 32 13.29 16.20 9.82
C GLU A 32 14.41 16.81 8.96
N TYR A 33 14.23 16.86 7.64
CA TYR A 33 15.18 17.44 6.71
C TYR A 33 14.76 18.83 6.16
N ASN A 34 13.69 19.43 6.69
CA ASN A 34 13.11 20.70 6.20
C ASN A 34 12.72 20.65 4.71
N LEU A 35 12.16 19.53 4.28
CA LEU A 35 11.71 19.25 2.91
C LEU A 35 10.18 19.17 2.80
N ASP A 36 9.45 19.29 3.91
CA ASP A 36 8.00 19.16 4.01
C ASP A 36 7.24 20.14 3.11
N ASN A 37 7.76 21.34 2.89
CA ASN A 37 7.14 22.29 1.98
C ASN A 37 7.00 21.74 0.55
N PHE A 38 7.91 20.87 0.09
CA PHE A 38 7.80 20.23 -1.24
C PHE A 38 6.70 19.18 -1.31
N LEU A 39 6.14 18.76 -0.17
CA LEU A 39 4.99 17.86 -0.09
C LEU A 39 3.67 18.62 0.17
N LEU A 40 3.76 19.75 0.88
CA LEU A 40 2.59 20.48 1.38
C LEU A 40 2.18 21.65 0.49
N ARG A 41 3.08 22.16 -0.36
CA ARG A 41 2.87 23.38 -1.15
C ARG A 41 3.41 23.21 -2.56
N ASP A 42 2.82 23.94 -3.49
CA ASP A 42 3.38 24.10 -4.82
C ASP A 42 4.43 25.20 -4.77
N ILE A 43 5.71 24.82 -4.71
CA ILE A 43 6.82 25.77 -4.60
C ILE A 43 7.36 26.07 -5.99
N ALA A 44 7.23 27.32 -6.42
CA ALA A 44 7.83 27.80 -7.66
C ALA A 44 9.38 27.84 -7.54
N PRO A 45 10.11 27.49 -8.61
CA PRO A 45 11.55 27.64 -8.64
C PRO A 45 11.94 29.13 -8.53
N PRO A 46 13.09 29.44 -7.90
CA PRO A 46 13.64 30.79 -7.90
C PRO A 46 13.94 31.29 -9.33
N PRO A 47 14.01 32.61 -9.56
CA PRO A 47 14.44 33.18 -10.83
C PRO A 47 15.83 32.66 -11.22
N SER A 48 16.07 32.44 -12.52
CA SER A 48 17.36 31.98 -13.04
C SER A 48 18.51 32.96 -12.81
N SER A 49 18.20 34.22 -12.50
CA SER A 49 19.19 35.24 -12.11
C SER A 49 19.85 34.94 -10.75
N ASP A 50 19.21 34.14 -9.90
CA ASP A 50 19.71 33.76 -8.58
C ASP A 50 20.24 32.31 -8.61
N ALA A 51 21.32 32.09 -9.35
CA ALA A 51 21.87 30.75 -9.62
C ALA A 51 22.10 29.90 -8.36
N ASP A 52 22.68 30.48 -7.30
CA ASP A 52 22.94 29.77 -6.04
C ASP A 52 21.64 29.29 -5.37
N LYS A 53 20.58 30.11 -5.39
CA LYS A 53 19.28 29.74 -4.81
C LYS A 53 18.60 28.67 -5.65
N LEU A 54 18.73 28.75 -6.98
CA LEU A 54 18.19 27.77 -7.90
C LEU A 54 18.86 26.40 -7.72
N GLU A 55 20.18 26.35 -7.57
CA GLU A 55 20.92 25.10 -7.30
C GLU A 55 20.47 24.45 -5.98
N VAL A 56 20.37 25.23 -4.91
CA VAL A 56 19.89 24.74 -3.60
C VAL A 56 18.45 24.25 -3.69
N PHE A 57 17.58 24.97 -4.40
CA PHE A 57 16.19 24.58 -4.63
C PHE A 57 16.11 23.22 -5.36
N GLU A 58 16.84 23.08 -6.46
CA GLU A 58 16.87 21.86 -7.27
C GLU A 58 17.40 20.65 -6.50
N SER A 59 18.48 20.85 -5.74
CA SER A 59 19.05 19.81 -4.87
C SER A 59 18.04 19.32 -3.82
N ARG A 60 17.35 20.26 -3.14
CA ARG A 60 16.33 19.92 -2.14
C ARG A 60 15.11 19.26 -2.76
N ARG A 61 14.64 19.76 -3.91
CA ARG A 61 13.54 19.16 -4.67
C ARG A 61 13.88 17.73 -5.10
N GLY A 62 15.07 17.51 -5.64
CA GLY A 62 15.58 16.19 -6.01
C GLY A 62 15.64 15.24 -4.83
N LYS A 63 16.09 15.71 -3.66
CA LYS A 63 16.11 14.91 -2.43
C LYS A 63 14.70 14.51 -1.97
N ALA A 64 13.75 15.44 -1.96
CA ALA A 64 12.34 15.16 -1.62
C ALA A 64 11.70 14.15 -2.60
N ALA A 65 11.94 14.33 -3.90
CA ALA A 65 11.48 13.40 -4.94
C ALA A 65 12.10 12.00 -4.79
N GLY A 66 13.40 11.90 -4.51
CA GLY A 66 14.08 10.62 -4.28
C GLY A 66 13.52 9.85 -3.07
N ILE A 67 13.20 10.56 -1.98
CA ILE A 67 12.53 10.00 -0.79
C ILE A 67 11.17 9.41 -1.19
N LEU A 68 10.34 10.16 -1.92
CA LEU A 68 9.03 9.70 -2.39
C LEU A 68 9.13 8.47 -3.29
N VAL A 69 10.01 8.52 -4.30
CA VAL A 69 10.20 7.42 -5.26
C VAL A 69 10.65 6.14 -4.54
N ARG A 70 11.60 6.24 -3.61
CA ARG A 70 12.04 5.11 -2.79
C ARG A 70 10.87 4.50 -2.01
N CYS A 71 10.06 5.32 -1.34
CA CYS A 71 8.90 4.85 -0.59
C CYS A 71 7.85 4.17 -1.47
N MET A 72 7.55 4.76 -2.63
CA MET A 72 6.60 4.18 -3.59
C MET A 72 7.10 2.85 -4.17
N GLY A 73 8.40 2.75 -4.46
CA GLY A 73 9.03 1.51 -4.95
C GLY A 73 8.98 0.40 -3.90
N GLN A 74 9.22 0.72 -2.63
CA GLN A 74 9.12 -0.25 -1.53
C GLN A 74 7.69 -0.77 -1.32
N SER A 75 6.64 0.00 -1.64
CA SER A 75 5.24 -0.49 -1.60
C SER A 75 5.05 -1.76 -2.43
N LYS A 76 5.67 -1.81 -3.62
CA LYS A 76 5.48 -2.89 -4.61
C LYS A 76 6.45 -4.05 -4.44
N ALA A 77 7.31 -4.02 -3.42
CA ALA A 77 8.26 -5.11 -3.17
C ALA A 77 7.53 -6.43 -2.86
N ALA A 78 8.07 -7.56 -3.32
CA ALA A 78 7.48 -8.88 -3.15
C ALA A 78 7.17 -9.21 -1.68
N ASP A 79 8.05 -8.82 -0.76
CA ASP A 79 7.85 -9.02 0.68
C ASP A 79 6.61 -8.28 1.22
N ASN A 80 6.35 -7.07 0.72
CA ASN A 80 5.18 -6.30 1.11
C ASN A 80 3.90 -6.87 0.51
N GLN A 81 3.95 -7.31 -0.74
CA GLN A 81 2.84 -8.03 -1.38
C GLN A 81 2.51 -9.33 -0.62
N ALA A 82 3.53 -10.12 -0.27
CA ALA A 82 3.37 -11.37 0.47
C ALA A 82 2.73 -11.12 1.85
N LYS A 83 3.14 -10.08 2.57
CA LYS A 83 2.56 -9.71 3.88
C LYS A 83 1.11 -9.27 3.77
N VAL A 84 0.77 -8.39 2.82
CA VAL A 84 -0.61 -7.93 2.64
C VAL A 84 -1.52 -9.09 2.21
N TYR A 85 -1.02 -9.97 1.35
CA TYR A 85 -1.73 -11.20 0.99
C TYR A 85 -1.90 -12.13 2.20
N GLN A 86 -0.86 -12.30 3.02
CA GLN A 86 -0.95 -13.10 4.25
C GLN A 86 -1.95 -12.51 5.26
N ALA A 87 -2.01 -11.18 5.40
CA ALA A 87 -3.00 -10.51 6.23
C ALA A 87 -4.42 -10.79 5.74
N PHE A 88 -4.64 -10.74 4.42
CA PHE A 88 -5.91 -11.18 3.81
C PHE A 88 -6.19 -12.67 4.08
N CYS A 89 -5.20 -13.55 3.95
CA CYS A 89 -5.37 -14.98 4.24
C CYS A 89 -5.74 -15.24 5.71
N ASN A 90 -5.21 -14.44 6.64
CA ASN A 90 -5.46 -14.58 8.08
C ASN A 90 -6.74 -13.91 8.56
N PHE A 91 -7.30 -12.96 7.79
CA PHE A 91 -8.59 -12.34 8.09
C PHE A 91 -9.73 -13.38 8.20
N LYS A 92 -10.58 -13.24 9.21
CA LYS A 92 -11.71 -14.14 9.48
C LYS A 92 -12.98 -13.34 9.72
N PHE A 93 -14.12 -13.98 9.54
CA PHE A 93 -15.40 -13.41 9.92
C PHE A 93 -15.41 -13.00 11.40
N SER A 94 -15.79 -11.74 11.67
CA SER A 94 -15.71 -11.14 13.01
C SER A 94 -17.05 -11.21 13.75
N LYS A 95 -18.11 -10.64 13.15
CA LYS A 95 -19.40 -10.46 13.83
C LYS A 95 -20.60 -10.59 12.89
N ASP A 96 -20.73 -9.67 11.94
CA ASP A 96 -21.89 -9.55 11.06
C ASP A 96 -21.47 -9.32 9.60
N LEU A 97 -22.41 -9.56 8.68
CA LEU A 97 -22.15 -9.46 7.25
C LEU A 97 -21.72 -8.04 6.81
N PRO A 98 -22.38 -6.95 7.24
CA PRO A 98 -21.92 -5.60 6.91
C PRO A 98 -20.47 -5.35 7.32
N THR A 99 -20.12 -5.66 8.58
CA THR A 99 -18.75 -5.50 9.08
C THR A 99 -17.75 -6.36 8.30
N PHE A 100 -18.13 -7.60 7.97
CA PHE A 100 -17.30 -8.48 7.15
C PHE A 100 -17.03 -7.91 5.75
N PHE A 101 -18.03 -7.30 5.10
CA PHE A 101 -17.86 -6.69 3.78
C PHE A 101 -17.00 -5.42 3.84
N ASP A 102 -17.13 -4.60 4.89
CA ASP A 102 -16.27 -3.43 5.11
C ASP A 102 -14.80 -3.85 5.30
N ASP A 103 -14.57 -4.86 6.16
CA ASP A 103 -13.24 -5.43 6.39
C ASP A 103 -12.66 -6.06 5.11
N LEU A 104 -13.47 -6.82 4.36
CA LEU A 104 -13.09 -7.41 3.09
C LEU A 104 -12.65 -6.35 2.07
N ASN A 105 -13.44 -5.28 1.92
CA ASN A 105 -13.13 -4.17 1.03
C ASN A 105 -11.82 -3.48 1.42
N ALA A 106 -11.58 -3.27 2.72
CA ALA A 106 -10.33 -2.70 3.20
C ALA A 106 -9.11 -3.59 2.85
N HIS A 107 -9.22 -4.91 3.01
CA HIS A 107 -8.16 -5.84 2.64
C HIS A 107 -7.89 -5.87 1.13
N LEU A 108 -8.93 -5.86 0.29
CA LEU A 108 -8.80 -5.81 -1.17
C LEU A 108 -8.16 -4.50 -1.65
N ALA A 109 -8.54 -3.36 -1.04
CA ALA A 109 -7.92 -2.08 -1.30
C ALA A 109 -6.43 -2.08 -0.94
N ASN A 110 -6.07 -2.68 0.21
CA ASN A 110 -4.67 -2.83 0.61
C ASN A 110 -3.87 -3.68 -0.39
N MET A 111 -4.43 -4.81 -0.86
CA MET A 111 -3.79 -5.64 -1.89
C MET A 111 -3.54 -4.86 -3.18
N THR A 112 -4.54 -4.09 -3.63
CA THR A 112 -4.42 -3.22 -4.82
C THR A 112 -3.35 -2.15 -4.63
N SER A 113 -3.24 -1.58 -3.42
CA SER A 113 -2.28 -0.50 -3.12
C SER A 113 -0.80 -0.93 -3.23
N VAL A 114 -0.52 -2.23 -3.02
CA VAL A 114 0.81 -2.82 -3.20
C VAL A 114 1.02 -3.42 -4.60
N GLY A 115 0.07 -3.20 -5.51
CA GLY A 115 0.14 -3.62 -6.90
C GLY A 115 -0.25 -5.08 -7.16
N LEU A 116 -0.91 -5.75 -6.21
CA LEU A 116 -1.53 -7.04 -6.49
C LEU A 116 -2.75 -6.83 -7.38
N GLN A 117 -2.84 -7.61 -8.45
CA GLN A 117 -3.95 -7.60 -9.39
C GLN A 117 -4.68 -8.93 -9.32
N VAL A 118 -6.00 -8.86 -9.23
CA VAL A 118 -6.93 -9.98 -9.23
C VAL A 118 -7.65 -10.00 -10.57
N GLY A 119 -7.74 -11.15 -11.24
CA GLY A 119 -8.49 -11.28 -12.50
C GLY A 119 -8.38 -12.65 -13.16
N ILE A 120 -8.56 -12.68 -14.49
CA ILE A 120 -8.45 -13.84 -15.39
C ILE A 120 -7.14 -13.75 -16.23
N PRO A 121 -6.40 -14.85 -16.52
CA PRO A 121 -4.96 -14.77 -16.78
C PRO A 121 -4.54 -14.33 -18.19
N GLU A 122 -3.70 -13.30 -18.24
CA GLU A 122 -2.54 -13.21 -19.16
C GLU A 122 -1.25 -12.78 -18.41
N LYS A 123 -1.34 -11.92 -17.37
CA LYS A 123 -0.23 -11.51 -16.47
C LYS A 123 -0.72 -11.09 -15.06
N ILE A 124 -1.43 -11.96 -14.34
CA ILE A 124 -1.97 -11.65 -13.00
C ILE A 124 -1.30 -12.45 -11.91
N HIS A 125 -1.27 -11.85 -10.72
CA HIS A 125 -0.65 -12.40 -9.53
C HIS A 125 -1.59 -13.32 -8.73
N ILE A 126 -2.91 -13.05 -8.75
CA ILE A 126 -3.92 -13.84 -8.02
C ILE A 126 -5.08 -14.15 -8.95
N HIS A 127 -5.40 -15.43 -9.10
CA HIS A 127 -6.50 -15.90 -9.91
C HIS A 127 -7.84 -15.59 -9.23
N GLU A 128 -8.76 -14.93 -9.92
CA GLU A 128 -10.05 -14.48 -9.39
C GLU A 128 -10.87 -15.63 -8.78
N HIS A 129 -11.07 -16.71 -9.53
CA HIS A 129 -11.81 -17.88 -9.03
C HIS A 129 -11.20 -18.50 -7.76
N LEU A 130 -9.88 -18.45 -7.60
CA LEU A 130 -9.21 -18.91 -6.37
C LEU A 130 -9.49 -17.95 -5.21
N LEU A 131 -9.44 -16.64 -5.46
CA LEU A 131 -9.76 -15.63 -4.46
C LEU A 131 -11.22 -15.74 -4.00
N SER A 132 -12.15 -15.89 -4.93
CA SER A 132 -13.58 -16.07 -4.63
C SER A 132 -13.81 -17.30 -3.74
N LYS A 133 -13.15 -18.43 -4.04
CA LYS A 133 -13.19 -19.62 -3.18
C LYS A 133 -12.67 -19.35 -1.78
N GLN A 134 -11.53 -18.66 -1.64
CA GLN A 134 -10.97 -18.30 -0.33
C GLN A 134 -11.88 -17.36 0.47
N ILE A 135 -12.56 -16.41 -0.20
CA ILE A 135 -13.53 -15.52 0.44
C ILE A 135 -14.71 -16.33 0.99
N ILE A 136 -15.26 -17.25 0.20
CA ILE A 136 -16.40 -18.06 0.63
C ILE A 136 -16.02 -18.97 1.82
N GLN A 137 -14.80 -19.51 1.83
CA GLN A 137 -14.30 -20.32 2.94
C GLN A 137 -14.18 -19.55 4.27
N LYS A 138 -14.06 -18.21 4.24
CA LYS A 138 -13.96 -17.38 5.44
C LYS A 138 -15.30 -17.14 6.14
N LEU A 139 -16.43 -17.35 5.45
CA LEU A 139 -17.75 -17.24 6.04
C LEU A 139 -18.00 -18.41 7.02
N PRO A 140 -18.78 -18.22 8.10
CA PRO A 140 -19.11 -19.29 9.04
C PRO A 140 -20.05 -20.34 8.42
N GLU A 141 -20.09 -21.55 8.99
CA GLU A 141 -20.98 -22.63 8.54
C GLU A 141 -22.47 -22.31 8.71
N SER A 142 -22.82 -21.43 9.65
CA SER A 142 -24.18 -20.93 9.84
C SER A 142 -24.74 -20.21 8.59
N LEU A 143 -23.87 -19.81 7.67
CA LEU A 143 -24.23 -19.20 6.39
C LEU A 143 -24.09 -20.18 5.21
N SER A 144 -24.13 -21.49 5.44
CA SER A 144 -23.97 -22.53 4.40
C SER A 144 -24.87 -22.33 3.18
N HIS A 145 -26.16 -22.08 3.39
CA HIS A 145 -27.11 -21.80 2.30
C HIS A 145 -26.72 -20.60 1.44
N PHE A 146 -26.12 -19.57 2.04
CA PHE A 146 -25.61 -18.42 1.32
C PHE A 146 -24.32 -18.77 0.55
N LYS A 147 -23.41 -19.55 1.15
CA LYS A 147 -22.20 -20.05 0.46
C LYS A 147 -22.55 -20.84 -0.79
N ASP A 148 -23.52 -21.74 -0.71
CA ASP A 148 -23.94 -22.59 -1.84
C ASP A 148 -24.52 -21.75 -2.98
N THR A 149 -25.30 -20.72 -2.64
CA THR A 149 -25.86 -19.78 -3.61
C THR A 149 -24.74 -19.00 -4.31
N VAL A 150 -23.80 -18.42 -3.56
CA VAL A 150 -22.68 -17.66 -4.11
C VAL A 150 -21.75 -18.53 -4.95
N PHE A 151 -21.47 -19.77 -4.52
CA PHE A 151 -20.66 -20.71 -5.31
C PHE A 151 -21.28 -21.04 -6.66
N LYS A 152 -22.60 -21.20 -6.70
CA LYS A 152 -23.32 -21.53 -7.92
C LYS A 152 -23.23 -20.39 -8.94
N GLU A 153 -23.43 -19.16 -8.50
CA GLU A 153 -23.31 -17.96 -9.35
C GLU A 153 -21.86 -17.75 -9.84
N ALA A 154 -20.86 -17.86 -8.96
CA ALA A 154 -19.44 -17.63 -9.29
C ALA A 154 -18.79 -18.73 -10.17
N SER A 155 -19.50 -19.82 -10.46
CA SER A 155 -19.02 -20.93 -11.32
C SER A 155 -19.54 -20.83 -12.77
N HIS A 156 -20.51 -19.95 -13.04
CA HIS A 156 -21.11 -19.75 -14.35
C HIS A 156 -20.70 -18.43 -15.02
N SER A 157 -19.91 -17.61 -14.32
CA SER A 157 -19.25 -16.38 -14.78
C SER A 157 -17.85 -16.64 -15.28
#